data_AF-A0A522VM07-F1
#
_entry.id   AF-A0A522VM07-F1
#
_cell.length_a   1.000
_cell.length_b   1.000
_cell.length_c   1.000
_cell.angle_alpha   90.00
_cell.angle_beta   90.00
_cell.angle_gamma   90.00
#
_symmetry.space_group_name_H-M   'P 1'
#
loop_
_entity.id
_entity.type
_entity.pdbx_description
1 polymer ?
#
loop_
_entity_poly.entity_id
_entity_poly.type
_entity_poly.pdbx_seq_one_letter_code
_entity_poly.pdbx_strand_id
1 'polypeptide(L)'
;MLRKYLLPVLALAGFLFGVFNVIEGEHAPVPPQPVVPPPAAPFPAFIAGAGIVEAAGRNIQIGTPLSGLVSEVAVNLGDAVKAGALLFRLDDRQYQAQAAIARADLGKARADLAQTTAELNDVATLLRLAQSITDRRAISTEELERRRNAHAIAKAKQDAAKAQIEQAAAQLAAVRTDLARLDVRAPLDGTVLQVNLRLGEYAVAGANATAAVVMGNLHNLHVRVDIDENDAWRFRHGARAMANLRGNPKMRVALQLAYLEPYVVPKKSLTGDSTERVDTRVLQALYSFDPAQLPAYVGQQMDVYIEAGEVTP
;
A
#
# COMPACT_ATOMS: atom_id res chain seq x y z
N MET A 1 38.33 -11.00 94.89
CA MET A 1 37.39 -11.83 94.10
C MET A 1 36.68 -11.07 92.96
N LEU A 2 36.73 -9.74 92.91
CA LEU A 2 36.01 -8.92 91.91
C LEU A 2 36.53 -9.03 90.45
N ARG A 3 37.82 -9.35 90.25
CA ARG A 3 38.43 -9.44 88.91
C ARG A 3 37.98 -10.66 88.07
N LYS A 4 37.46 -11.73 88.70
CA LYS A 4 37.05 -12.96 88.00
C LYS A 4 35.72 -12.81 87.23
N TYR A 5 34.88 -11.87 87.64
CA TYR A 5 33.55 -11.63 87.04
C TYR A 5 33.51 -10.39 86.12
N LEU A 6 34.56 -9.58 86.12
CA LEU A 6 34.60 -8.32 85.37
C LEU A 6 34.71 -8.54 83.85
N LEU A 7 35.52 -9.53 83.43
CA LEU A 7 35.67 -9.94 82.04
C LEU A 7 34.38 -10.51 81.40
N PRO A 8 33.66 -11.47 82.03
CA PRO A 8 32.41 -11.99 81.46
C PRO A 8 31.28 -10.96 81.41
N VAL A 9 31.22 -10.02 82.36
CA VAL A 9 30.22 -8.92 82.33
C VAL A 9 30.50 -7.94 81.19
N LEU A 10 31.77 -7.60 80.94
CA LEU A 10 32.16 -6.77 79.79
C LEU A 10 31.88 -7.46 78.45
N ALA A 11 32.13 -8.77 78.37
CA ALA A 11 31.81 -9.55 77.17
C ALA A 11 30.29 -9.59 76.92
N LEU A 12 29.48 -9.77 77.97
CA LEU A 12 28.02 -9.74 77.85
C LEU A 12 27.51 -8.36 77.44
N ALA A 13 28.07 -7.29 78.02
CA ALA A 13 27.72 -5.92 77.66
C ALA A 13 28.10 -5.58 76.21
N GLY A 14 29.28 -6.00 75.75
CA GLY A 14 29.71 -5.84 74.36
C GLY A 14 28.85 -6.65 73.39
N PHE A 15 28.45 -7.87 73.76
CA PHE A 15 27.54 -8.69 72.96
C PHE A 15 26.15 -8.05 72.86
N LEU A 16 25.59 -7.59 73.97
CA LEU A 16 24.30 -6.88 73.99
C LEU A 16 24.36 -5.57 73.20
N PHE A 17 25.47 -4.84 73.29
CA PHE A 17 25.70 -3.63 72.50
C PHE A 17 25.80 -3.93 71.00
N GLY A 18 26.47 -5.03 70.62
CA GLY A 18 26.54 -5.49 69.23
C GLY A 18 25.17 -5.89 68.68
N VAL A 19 24.39 -6.66 69.45
CA VAL A 19 23.02 -7.04 69.08
C VAL A 19 22.13 -5.81 68.95
N PHE A 20 22.24 -4.85 69.88
CA PHE A 20 21.49 -3.60 69.81
C PHE A 20 21.80 -2.82 68.53
N ASN A 21 23.09 -2.66 68.17
CA ASN A 21 23.49 -1.97 66.95
C ASN A 21 23.07 -2.69 65.66
N VAL A 22 22.99 -4.02 65.65
CA VAL A 22 22.50 -4.76 64.48
C VAL A 22 20.99 -4.58 64.31
N ILE A 23 20.22 -4.61 65.40
CA ILE A 23 18.77 -4.39 65.34
C ILE A 23 18.45 -2.93 64.96
N GLU A 24 19.20 -1.95 65.47
CA GLU A 24 19.08 -0.54 65.06
C GLU A 24 19.64 -0.28 63.64
N GLY A 25 20.53 -1.14 63.14
CA GLY A 25 21.15 -1.01 61.82
C GLY A 25 20.34 -1.63 60.68
N GLU A 26 19.44 -2.57 60.97
CA GLU A 26 18.56 -3.21 59.97
C GLU A 26 17.27 -2.42 59.71
N HIS A 27 17.33 -1.10 59.68
CA HIS A 27 16.27 -0.33 59.03
C HIS A 27 16.45 -0.48 57.52
N ALA A 28 15.78 -1.49 56.94
CA ALA A 28 15.68 -1.61 55.49
C ALA A 28 15.31 -0.24 54.93
N PRO A 29 16.13 0.36 54.03
CA PRO A 29 15.81 1.66 53.47
C PRO A 29 14.43 1.57 52.85
N VAL A 30 13.50 2.40 53.33
CA VAL A 30 12.14 2.43 52.77
C VAL A 30 12.32 2.70 51.28
N PRO A 31 11.87 1.79 50.39
CA PRO A 31 12.03 2.00 48.97
C PRO A 31 11.39 3.35 48.65
N PRO A 32 12.10 4.27 47.98
CA PRO A 32 11.55 5.59 47.68
C PRO A 32 10.24 5.37 46.94
N GLN A 33 9.15 5.89 47.50
CA GLN A 33 7.86 5.80 46.84
C GLN A 33 8.01 6.49 45.48
N PRO A 34 7.63 5.83 44.38
CA PRO A 34 7.70 6.47 43.08
C PRO A 34 6.87 7.75 43.13
N VAL A 35 7.47 8.86 42.71
CA VAL A 35 6.87 10.21 42.73
C VAL A 35 5.59 10.27 41.88
N VAL A 36 5.38 9.27 41.01
CA VAL A 36 4.20 9.11 40.19
C VAL A 36 3.70 7.66 40.35
N PRO A 37 2.42 7.44 40.71
CA PRO A 37 1.85 6.10 40.72
C PRO A 37 1.97 5.48 39.32
N PRO A 38 2.24 4.17 39.21
CA PRO A 38 2.32 3.50 37.92
C PRO A 38 1.00 3.70 37.15
N PRO A 39 1.06 3.86 35.82
CA PRO A 39 -0.15 3.99 35.00
C PRO A 39 -1.11 2.84 35.29
N ALA A 40 -2.30 3.15 35.81
CA ALA A 40 -3.32 2.15 36.05
C ALA A 40 -4.00 1.77 34.72
N ALA A 41 -4.09 0.47 34.45
CA ALA A 41 -4.84 -0.02 33.31
C ALA A 41 -6.33 0.32 33.49
N PRO A 42 -7.05 0.64 32.40
CA PRO A 42 -8.43 1.10 32.50
C PRO A 42 -9.45 0.02 32.83
N PHE A 43 -9.10 -1.26 32.68
CA PHE A 43 -9.97 -2.40 32.97
C PHE A 43 -9.32 -3.34 33.98
N PRO A 44 -10.09 -4.01 34.86
CA PRO A 44 -9.56 -5.00 35.81
C PRO A 44 -8.90 -6.19 35.10
N ALA A 45 -9.52 -6.67 34.02
CA ALA A 45 -8.97 -7.66 33.11
C ALA A 45 -8.87 -7.06 31.71
N PHE A 46 -7.67 -7.07 31.13
CA PHE A 46 -7.41 -6.50 29.82
C PHE A 46 -6.44 -7.33 28.99
N ILE A 47 -6.45 -7.05 27.69
CA ILE A 47 -5.42 -7.40 26.72
C ILE A 47 -4.73 -6.09 26.33
N ALA A 48 -3.40 -6.04 26.46
CA ALA A 48 -2.62 -4.91 25.99
C ALA A 48 -2.07 -5.20 24.60
N GLY A 49 -2.15 -4.22 23.71
CA GLY A 49 -1.62 -4.30 22.36
C GLY A 49 -0.95 -2.99 21.95
N ALA A 50 0.09 -3.10 21.12
CA ALA A 50 0.68 -1.93 20.47
C ALA A 50 -0.20 -1.55 19.28
N GLY A 51 -0.61 -0.29 19.23
CA GLY A 51 -1.41 0.30 18.16
C GLY A 51 -0.59 1.24 17.28
N ILE A 52 -0.91 1.30 16.00
CA ILE A 52 -0.47 2.38 15.10
C ILE A 52 -1.68 3.06 14.46
N VAL A 53 -1.68 4.39 14.44
CA VAL A 53 -2.73 5.18 13.81
C VAL A 53 -2.58 5.14 12.30
N GLU A 54 -3.67 4.86 11.60
CA GLU A 54 -3.76 4.82 10.14
C GLU A 54 -4.99 5.57 9.66
N ALA A 55 -4.95 6.04 8.41
CA ALA A 55 -6.13 6.57 7.75
C ALA A 55 -7.21 5.48 7.59
N ALA A 56 -8.49 5.86 7.66
CA ALA A 56 -9.58 4.94 7.32
C ALA A 56 -9.39 4.40 5.89
N GLY A 57 -9.45 3.08 5.74
CA GLY A 57 -9.18 2.40 4.47
C GLY A 57 -7.71 2.11 4.17
N ARG A 58 -6.81 2.32 5.15
CA ARG A 58 -5.34 2.17 5.08
C ARG A 58 -4.66 3.31 4.30
N ASN A 59 -3.39 3.51 4.62
CA ASN A 59 -2.53 4.42 3.85
C ASN A 59 -2.25 3.78 2.49
N ILE A 60 -2.56 4.51 1.41
CA ILE A 60 -2.31 4.06 0.05
C ILE A 60 -0.93 4.57 -0.37
N GLN A 61 -0.06 3.62 -0.66
CA GLN A 61 1.27 3.86 -1.19
C GLN A 61 1.18 3.89 -2.72
N ILE A 62 1.30 5.08 -3.29
CA ILE A 62 1.26 5.30 -4.73
C ILE A 62 2.67 5.32 -5.28
N GLY A 63 2.99 4.28 -6.04
CA GLY A 63 4.21 4.21 -6.86
C GLY A 63 3.96 4.67 -8.29
N THR A 64 4.97 4.47 -9.14
CA THR A 64 4.84 4.68 -10.58
C THR A 64 4.71 3.35 -11.32
N PRO A 65 3.84 3.23 -12.33
CA PRO A 65 3.78 2.04 -13.19
C PRO A 65 4.96 1.95 -14.16
N LEU A 66 5.58 3.07 -14.50
CA LEU A 66 6.70 3.17 -15.44
C LEU A 66 7.84 3.95 -14.80
N SER A 67 9.09 3.49 -14.98
CA SER A 67 10.25 4.23 -14.49
C SER A 67 10.55 5.42 -15.41
N GLY A 68 10.94 6.55 -14.84
CA GLY A 68 11.25 7.75 -15.63
C GLY A 68 11.61 8.96 -14.78
N LEU A 69 12.07 10.01 -15.45
CA LEU A 69 12.37 11.29 -14.82
C LEU A 69 11.08 12.00 -14.43
N VAL A 70 10.98 12.54 -13.21
CA VAL A 70 9.84 13.34 -12.78
C VAL A 70 9.90 14.72 -13.44
N SER A 71 8.90 15.02 -14.26
CA SER A 71 8.78 16.29 -14.99
C SER A 71 7.90 17.31 -14.26
N GLU A 72 6.97 16.85 -13.42
CA GLU A 72 6.06 17.71 -12.66
C GLU A 72 5.59 17.02 -11.38
N VAL A 73 5.48 17.79 -10.29
CA VAL A 73 4.83 17.38 -9.04
C VAL A 73 3.66 18.32 -8.81
N ALA A 74 2.43 17.82 -8.91
CA ALA A 74 1.22 18.64 -8.92
C ALA A 74 0.57 18.80 -7.55
N VAL A 75 1.09 18.12 -6.52
CA VAL A 75 0.53 18.10 -5.16
C VAL A 75 1.59 18.39 -4.11
N ASN A 76 1.16 18.99 -3.01
CA ASN A 76 1.97 19.23 -1.82
C ASN A 76 1.49 18.38 -0.65
N LEU A 77 2.34 18.30 0.38
CA LEU A 77 2.00 17.69 1.65
C LEU A 77 0.76 18.38 2.26
N GLY A 78 -0.24 17.59 2.65
CA GLY A 78 -1.48 18.08 3.27
C GLY A 78 -2.59 18.46 2.28
N ASP A 79 -2.33 18.42 0.97
CA ASP A 79 -3.36 18.75 -0.02
C ASP A 79 -4.48 17.71 -0.03
N ALA A 80 -5.73 18.19 -0.11
CA ALA A 80 -6.90 17.34 -0.32
C ALA A 80 -7.10 17.11 -1.83
N VAL A 81 -7.03 15.85 -2.25
CA VAL A 81 -7.15 15.43 -3.65
C VAL A 81 -8.41 14.60 -3.85
N LYS A 82 -9.01 14.75 -5.04
CA LYS A 82 -10.13 13.91 -5.48
C LYS A 82 -9.64 12.77 -6.36
N ALA A 83 -10.44 11.72 -6.48
CA ALA A 83 -10.22 10.63 -7.42
C ALA A 83 -10.00 11.18 -8.85
N GLY A 84 -8.92 10.72 -9.50
CA GLY A 84 -8.50 11.16 -10.83
C GLY A 84 -7.66 12.43 -10.87
N ALA A 85 -7.45 13.13 -9.74
CA ALA A 85 -6.56 14.28 -9.67
C ALA A 85 -5.11 13.88 -10.00
N LEU A 86 -4.39 14.74 -10.73
CA LEU A 86 -2.98 14.52 -11.06
C LEU A 86 -2.14 14.66 -9.79
N LEU A 87 -1.27 13.69 -9.52
CA LEU A 87 -0.33 13.71 -8.41
C LEU A 87 1.04 14.16 -8.88
N PHE A 88 1.58 13.46 -9.89
CA PHE A 88 2.84 13.79 -10.52
C PHE A 88 2.87 13.26 -11.95
N ARG A 89 3.77 13.80 -12.76
CA ARG A 89 3.99 13.42 -14.16
C ARG A 89 5.45 13.06 -14.38
N LEU A 90 5.67 12.07 -15.23
CA LEU A 90 6.99 11.70 -15.73
C LEU A 90 7.29 12.34 -17.09
N ASP A 91 8.56 12.37 -17.48
CA ASP A 91 8.98 12.83 -18.80
C ASP A 91 8.36 11.96 -19.90
N ASP A 92 7.61 12.60 -20.80
CA ASP A 92 6.84 11.94 -21.83
C ASP A 92 7.48 12.02 -23.22
N ARG A 93 8.61 12.72 -23.38
CA ARG A 93 9.16 13.07 -24.71
C ARG A 93 9.46 11.84 -25.56
N GLN A 94 10.02 10.80 -24.95
CA GLN A 94 10.30 9.54 -25.63
C GLN A 94 9.00 8.85 -26.08
N TYR A 95 7.99 8.81 -25.21
CA TYR A 95 6.71 8.16 -25.51
C TYR A 95 5.88 8.95 -26.52
N GLN A 96 5.97 10.29 -26.51
CA GLN A 96 5.37 11.16 -27.53
C GLN A 96 5.99 10.89 -28.91
N ALA A 97 7.31 10.77 -28.98
CA ALA A 97 8.01 10.40 -30.22
C ALA A 97 7.60 9.02 -30.72
N GLN A 98 7.51 8.01 -29.83
CA GLN A 98 7.03 6.67 -30.18
C GLN A 98 5.57 6.70 -30.67
N ALA A 99 4.70 7.51 -30.06
CA ALA A 99 3.31 7.65 -30.48
C ALA A 99 3.21 8.32 -31.87
N ALA A 100 4.13 9.24 -32.19
CA ALA A 100 4.23 9.84 -33.51
C ALA A 100 4.63 8.81 -34.58
N ILE A 101 5.62 7.95 -34.29
CA ILE A 101 6.04 6.85 -35.16
C ILE A 101 4.89 5.87 -35.39
N ALA A 102 4.27 5.36 -34.32
CA ALA A 102 3.15 4.43 -34.43
C ALA A 102 1.95 5.01 -35.19
N ARG A 103 1.71 6.32 -35.05
CA ARG A 103 0.68 7.03 -35.84
C ARG A 103 1.05 7.09 -37.33
N ALA A 104 2.31 7.32 -37.66
CA ALA A 104 2.79 7.30 -39.04
C ALA A 104 2.66 5.91 -39.67
N ASP A 105 3.01 4.85 -38.92
CA ASP A 105 2.88 3.46 -39.38
C ASP A 105 1.41 3.08 -39.64
N LEU A 106 0.49 3.53 -38.79
CA LEU A 106 -0.95 3.38 -39.05
C LEU A 106 -1.38 4.15 -40.31
N GLY A 107 -0.82 5.34 -40.55
CA GLY A 107 -1.03 6.10 -41.77
C GLY A 107 -0.57 5.35 -43.02
N LYS A 108 0.61 4.73 -42.96
CA LYS A 108 1.16 3.90 -44.03
C LYS A 108 0.26 2.68 -44.30
N ALA A 109 -0.12 1.93 -43.26
CA ALA A 109 -1.01 0.77 -43.41
C ALA A 109 -2.37 1.14 -44.02
N ARG A 110 -2.90 2.33 -43.71
CA ARG A 110 -4.13 2.85 -44.34
C ARG A 110 -3.95 3.18 -45.82
N ALA A 111 -2.81 3.75 -46.20
CA ALA A 111 -2.49 3.99 -47.60
C ALA A 111 -2.35 2.67 -48.38
N ASP A 112 -1.71 1.67 -47.78
CA ASP A 112 -1.56 0.33 -48.37
C ASP A 112 -2.92 -0.37 -48.56
N LEU A 113 -3.85 -0.23 -47.59
CA LEU A 113 -5.23 -0.71 -47.76
C LEU A 113 -5.95 0.01 -48.90
N ALA A 114 -5.78 1.33 -49.03
CA ALA A 114 -6.40 2.09 -50.12
C ALA A 114 -5.88 1.61 -51.49
N GLN A 115 -4.57 1.37 -51.61
CA GLN A 115 -3.95 0.83 -52.82
C GLN A 115 -4.48 -0.58 -53.15
N THR A 116 -4.45 -1.51 -52.19
CA THR A 116 -4.92 -2.90 -52.41
C THR A 116 -6.43 -2.97 -52.67
N THR A 117 -7.21 -2.05 -52.09
CA THR A 117 -8.64 -1.92 -52.38
C THR A 117 -8.89 -1.43 -53.81
N ALA A 118 -8.09 -0.48 -54.31
CA ALA A 118 -8.16 -0.04 -55.69
C ALA A 118 -7.78 -1.17 -56.67
N GLU A 119 -6.72 -1.94 -56.38
CA GLU A 119 -6.31 -3.12 -57.15
C GLU A 119 -7.42 -4.18 -57.18
N LEU A 120 -8.05 -4.48 -56.05
CA LEU A 120 -9.17 -5.41 -55.97
C LEU A 120 -10.37 -4.93 -56.81
N ASN A 121 -10.70 -3.64 -56.77
CA ASN A 121 -11.82 -3.08 -57.52
C ASN A 121 -11.60 -3.17 -59.05
N ASP A 122 -10.36 -2.93 -59.50
CA ASP A 122 -9.98 -3.07 -60.91
C ASP A 122 -10.13 -4.53 -61.37
N VAL A 123 -9.50 -5.46 -60.66
CA VAL A 123 -9.57 -6.90 -60.98
C VAL A 123 -11.00 -7.43 -60.88
N ALA A 124 -11.79 -6.98 -59.91
CA ALA A 124 -13.20 -7.34 -59.78
C ALA A 124 -14.04 -6.83 -60.96
N THR A 125 -13.74 -5.65 -61.49
CA THR A 125 -14.41 -5.09 -62.67
C THR A 125 -14.06 -5.88 -63.93
N LEU A 126 -12.78 -6.23 -64.12
CA LEU A 126 -12.33 -7.08 -65.22
C LEU A 126 -12.92 -8.49 -65.18
N LEU A 127 -13.06 -9.08 -63.99
CA LEU A 127 -13.71 -10.38 -63.80
C LEU A 127 -15.21 -10.30 -64.12
N ARG A 128 -15.90 -9.26 -63.64
CA ARG A 128 -17.33 -9.03 -63.92
C ARG A 128 -17.60 -8.86 -65.42
N LEU A 129 -16.74 -8.10 -66.11
CA LEU A 129 -16.82 -7.93 -67.55
C LEU A 129 -16.65 -9.28 -68.27
N ALA A 130 -15.63 -10.07 -67.90
CA ALA A 130 -15.42 -11.41 -68.47
C ALA A 130 -16.61 -12.35 -68.24
N GLN A 131 -17.25 -12.29 -67.06
CA GLN A 131 -18.43 -13.10 -66.74
C GLN A 131 -19.71 -12.65 -67.46
N SER A 132 -19.79 -11.37 -67.85
CA SER A 132 -20.94 -10.81 -68.57
C SER A 132 -21.00 -11.20 -70.05
N ILE A 133 -19.88 -11.68 -70.62
CA ILE A 133 -19.80 -12.14 -72.00
C ILE A 133 -20.57 -13.45 -72.14
N THR A 134 -21.71 -13.41 -72.82
CA THR A 134 -22.63 -14.56 -72.94
C THR A 134 -22.18 -15.56 -74.02
N ASP A 135 -21.35 -15.14 -74.98
CA ASP A 135 -20.83 -16.02 -76.03
C ASP A 135 -19.67 -16.88 -75.51
N ARG A 136 -19.91 -18.18 -75.36
CA ARG A 136 -18.93 -19.18 -74.89
C ARG A 136 -17.71 -19.33 -75.79
N ARG A 137 -17.74 -18.83 -77.03
CA ARG A 137 -16.57 -18.82 -77.94
C ARG A 137 -15.67 -17.59 -77.77
N ALA A 138 -16.13 -16.56 -77.07
CA ALA A 138 -15.42 -15.29 -76.95
C ALA A 138 -14.39 -15.25 -75.81
N ILE A 139 -14.45 -16.18 -74.85
CA ILE A 139 -13.47 -16.29 -73.76
C ILE A 139 -13.15 -17.76 -73.45
N SER A 140 -11.87 -18.08 -73.29
CA SER A 140 -11.44 -19.43 -72.90
C SER A 140 -11.70 -19.68 -71.42
N THR A 141 -11.88 -20.95 -71.05
CA THR A 141 -12.02 -21.37 -69.64
C THR A 141 -10.76 -21.02 -68.84
N GLU A 142 -9.58 -21.16 -69.44
CA GLU A 142 -8.30 -20.78 -68.84
C GLU A 142 -8.25 -19.29 -68.47
N GLU A 143 -8.69 -18.41 -69.37
CA GLU A 143 -8.69 -16.96 -69.13
C GLU A 143 -9.68 -16.58 -68.01
N LEU A 144 -10.85 -17.22 -67.95
CA LEU A 144 -11.82 -16.99 -66.90
C LEU A 144 -11.28 -17.45 -65.52
N GLU A 145 -10.66 -18.62 -65.45
CA GLU A 145 -10.00 -19.11 -64.24
C GLU A 145 -8.82 -18.22 -63.81
N ARG A 146 -8.02 -17.74 -64.78
CA ARG A 146 -6.94 -16.78 -64.52
C ARG A 146 -7.46 -15.51 -63.83
N ARG A 147 -8.59 -14.95 -64.30
CA ARG A 147 -9.22 -13.77 -63.68
C ARG A 147 -9.83 -14.08 -62.31
N ARG A 148 -10.43 -15.25 -62.11
CA ARG A 148 -10.91 -15.70 -60.79
C ARG A 148 -9.76 -15.78 -59.79
N ASN A 149 -8.65 -16.39 -60.17
CA ASN A 149 -7.46 -16.50 -59.33
C ASN A 149 -6.85 -15.12 -59.03
N ALA A 150 -6.76 -14.23 -60.03
CA ALA A 150 -6.30 -12.86 -59.82
C ALA A 150 -7.17 -12.11 -58.80
N HIS A 151 -8.51 -12.23 -58.90
CA HIS A 151 -9.42 -11.64 -57.93
C HIS A 151 -9.24 -12.22 -56.52
N ALA A 152 -9.09 -13.55 -56.40
CA ALA A 152 -8.84 -14.20 -55.12
C ALA A 152 -7.52 -13.73 -54.47
N ILE A 153 -6.46 -13.58 -55.27
CA ILE A 153 -5.17 -13.05 -54.81
C ILE A 153 -5.31 -11.58 -54.36
N ALA A 154 -5.96 -10.72 -55.14
CA ALA A 154 -6.17 -9.32 -54.79
C ALA A 154 -7.01 -9.18 -53.51
N LYS A 155 -8.02 -10.05 -53.33
CA LYS A 155 -8.81 -10.09 -52.10
C LYS A 155 -7.96 -10.48 -50.90
N ALA A 156 -7.13 -11.52 -51.03
CA ALA A 156 -6.20 -11.93 -49.98
C ALA A 156 -5.20 -10.82 -49.62
N LYS A 157 -4.69 -10.06 -50.60
CA LYS A 157 -3.85 -8.88 -50.35
C LYS A 157 -4.59 -7.80 -49.56
N GLN A 158 -5.84 -7.51 -49.93
CA GLN A 158 -6.67 -6.54 -49.20
C GLN A 158 -6.90 -6.99 -47.75
N ASP A 159 -7.23 -8.26 -47.53
CA ASP A 159 -7.45 -8.80 -46.20
C ASP A 159 -6.18 -8.76 -45.35
N ALA A 160 -5.00 -9.03 -45.95
CA ALA A 160 -3.71 -8.84 -45.29
C ALA A 160 -3.45 -7.36 -44.92
N ALA A 161 -3.79 -6.41 -45.80
CA ALA A 161 -3.66 -4.98 -45.50
C ALA A 161 -4.62 -4.52 -44.38
N LYS A 162 -5.82 -5.09 -44.28
CA LYS A 162 -6.74 -4.85 -43.15
C LYS A 162 -6.12 -5.34 -41.84
N ALA A 163 -5.57 -6.55 -41.82
CA ALA A 163 -4.88 -7.08 -40.63
C ALA A 163 -3.68 -6.19 -40.22
N GLN A 164 -2.95 -5.64 -41.20
CA GLN A 164 -1.85 -4.72 -40.94
C GLN A 164 -2.31 -3.42 -40.26
N ILE A 165 -3.49 -2.90 -40.63
CA ILE A 165 -4.09 -1.74 -39.96
C ILE A 165 -4.44 -2.08 -38.51
N GLU A 166 -5.03 -3.25 -38.26
CA GLU A 166 -5.37 -3.70 -36.90
C GLU A 166 -4.13 -3.81 -36.03
N GLN A 167 -3.05 -4.39 -36.56
CA GLN A 167 -1.75 -4.46 -35.87
C GLN A 167 -1.19 -3.06 -35.56
N ALA A 168 -1.16 -2.15 -36.54
CA ALA A 168 -0.63 -0.80 -36.35
C ALA A 168 -1.49 0.03 -35.38
N ALA A 169 -2.82 -0.16 -35.41
CA ALA A 169 -3.74 0.49 -34.49
C ALA A 169 -3.56 -0.02 -33.05
N ALA A 170 -3.37 -1.33 -32.87
CA ALA A 170 -3.07 -1.92 -31.57
C ALA A 170 -1.75 -1.39 -31.00
N GLN A 171 -0.71 -1.26 -31.83
CA GLN A 171 0.57 -0.69 -31.43
C GLN A 171 0.43 0.77 -30.98
N LEU A 172 -0.31 1.59 -31.73
CA LEU A 172 -0.59 2.98 -31.32
C LEU A 172 -1.39 3.05 -30.02
N ALA A 173 -2.35 2.14 -29.80
CA ALA A 173 -3.13 2.08 -28.56
C ALA A 173 -2.26 1.69 -27.36
N ALA A 174 -1.30 0.77 -27.53
CA ALA A 174 -0.34 0.40 -26.49
C ALA A 174 0.49 1.60 -26.05
N VAL A 175 1.12 2.32 -26.99
CA VAL A 175 1.94 3.50 -26.67
C VAL A 175 1.11 4.62 -26.03
N ARG A 176 -0.14 4.81 -26.45
CA ARG A 176 -1.06 5.77 -25.81
C ARG A 176 -1.41 5.38 -24.37
N THR A 177 -1.55 4.09 -24.10
CA THR A 177 -1.80 3.59 -22.75
C THR A 177 -0.60 3.88 -21.85
N ASP A 178 0.62 3.70 -22.37
CA ASP A 178 1.84 4.03 -21.64
C ASP A 178 1.98 5.54 -21.41
N LEU A 179 1.66 6.38 -22.40
CA LEU A 179 1.58 7.84 -22.21
C LEU A 179 0.60 8.22 -21.09
N ALA A 180 -0.58 7.61 -21.06
CA ALA A 180 -1.56 7.88 -20.02
C ALA A 180 -1.08 7.42 -18.62
N ARG A 181 -0.23 6.39 -18.56
CA ARG A 181 0.37 5.88 -17.31
C ARG A 181 1.50 6.76 -16.77
N LEU A 182 2.07 7.66 -17.59
CA LEU A 182 3.06 8.64 -17.11
C LEU A 182 2.42 9.73 -16.24
N ASP A 183 1.12 9.98 -16.43
CA ASP A 183 0.30 10.83 -15.56
C ASP A 183 -0.22 9.98 -14.40
N VAL A 184 0.47 10.03 -13.25
CA VAL A 184 0.04 9.29 -12.06
C VAL A 184 -1.04 10.08 -11.33
N ARG A 185 -2.20 9.44 -11.16
CA ARG A 185 -3.41 10.07 -10.61
C ARG A 185 -3.87 9.41 -9.32
N ALA A 186 -4.60 10.17 -8.51
CA ALA A 186 -5.22 9.68 -7.28
C ALA A 186 -6.28 8.61 -7.58
N PRO A 187 -6.22 7.41 -6.97
CA PRO A 187 -7.23 6.37 -7.16
C PRO A 187 -8.54 6.66 -6.44
N LEU A 188 -8.50 7.46 -5.37
CA LEU A 188 -9.67 7.82 -4.55
C LEU A 188 -9.50 9.20 -3.89
N ASP A 189 -10.56 9.69 -3.28
CA ASP A 189 -10.55 10.95 -2.53
C ASP A 189 -9.75 10.81 -1.22
N GLY A 190 -8.85 11.74 -0.93
CA GLY A 190 -8.07 11.69 0.30
C GLY A 190 -7.11 12.87 0.46
N THR A 191 -6.30 12.82 1.52
CA THR A 191 -5.28 13.82 1.80
C THR A 191 -3.90 13.24 1.54
N VAL A 192 -3.00 14.05 0.97
CA VAL A 192 -1.60 13.69 0.75
C VAL A 192 -0.85 13.70 2.08
N LEU A 193 -0.43 12.51 2.54
CA LEU A 193 0.27 12.31 3.81
C LEU A 193 1.79 12.45 3.70
N GLN A 194 2.35 12.10 2.54
CA GLN A 194 3.78 12.16 2.28
C GLN A 194 4.04 12.27 0.78
N VAL A 195 5.03 13.09 0.40
CA VAL A 195 5.54 13.19 -0.96
C VAL A 195 7.03 12.84 -0.92
N ASN A 196 7.40 11.71 -1.48
CA ASN A 196 8.76 11.17 -1.49
C ASN A 196 9.49 11.41 -2.80
N LEU A 197 8.89 12.17 -3.72
CA LEU A 197 9.44 12.44 -5.04
C LEU A 197 9.76 13.94 -5.17
N ARG A 198 10.83 14.25 -5.89
CA ARG A 198 11.22 15.62 -6.22
C ARG A 198 11.24 15.86 -7.72
N LEU A 199 11.05 17.11 -8.12
CA LEU A 199 11.20 17.52 -9.51
C LEU A 199 12.62 17.19 -10.00
N GLY A 200 12.74 16.53 -11.15
CA GLY A 200 14.03 16.10 -11.71
C GLY A 200 14.61 14.83 -11.05
N GLU A 201 13.94 14.23 -10.08
CA GLU A 201 14.31 12.91 -9.56
C GLU A 201 13.94 11.80 -10.54
N TYR A 202 14.65 10.67 -10.50
CA TYR A 202 14.33 9.50 -11.30
C TYR A 202 13.45 8.53 -10.50
N ALA A 203 12.18 8.44 -10.87
CA ALA A 203 11.23 7.53 -10.23
C ALA A 203 11.41 6.11 -10.78
N VAL A 204 11.46 5.13 -9.87
CA VAL A 204 11.63 3.71 -10.21
C VAL A 204 10.31 2.97 -10.00
N ALA A 205 9.89 2.18 -10.99
CA ALA A 205 8.76 1.26 -10.87
C ALA A 205 9.20 -0.09 -10.29
N GLY A 206 8.35 -0.73 -9.47
CA GLY A 206 8.56 -2.09 -8.98
C GLY A 206 8.08 -2.32 -7.55
N ALA A 207 8.03 -3.59 -7.12
CA ALA A 207 7.53 -3.99 -5.80
C ALA A 207 8.39 -3.49 -4.63
N ASN A 208 9.69 -3.25 -4.86
CA ASN A 208 10.63 -2.76 -3.86
C ASN A 208 10.91 -1.25 -4.00
N ALA A 209 10.18 -0.56 -4.88
CA ALA A 209 10.34 0.88 -5.04
C ALA A 209 9.71 1.62 -3.85
N THR A 210 10.33 2.72 -3.44
CA THR A 210 9.73 3.61 -2.44
C THR A 210 8.47 4.24 -3.03
N ALA A 211 7.39 4.26 -2.24
CA ALA A 211 6.15 4.91 -2.64
C ALA A 211 6.40 6.39 -2.92
N ALA A 212 6.05 6.85 -4.12
CA ALA A 212 6.26 8.22 -4.55
C ALA A 212 5.36 9.20 -3.77
N VAL A 213 4.09 8.84 -3.60
CA VAL A 213 3.12 9.60 -2.78
C VAL A 213 2.41 8.64 -1.83
N VAL A 214 2.23 9.03 -0.58
CA VAL A 214 1.36 8.33 0.37
C VAL A 214 0.13 9.17 0.62
N MET A 215 -1.05 8.58 0.47
CA MET A 215 -2.32 9.28 0.70
C MET A 215 -3.27 8.45 1.58
N GLY A 216 -4.17 9.13 2.27
CA GLY A 216 -5.17 8.49 3.12
C GLY A 216 -6.30 9.44 3.46
N ASN A 217 -7.44 8.88 3.85
CA ASN A 217 -8.58 9.67 4.32
C ASN A 217 -8.43 10.00 5.82
N LEU A 218 -8.31 11.29 6.14
CA LEU A 218 -8.15 11.79 7.51
C LEU A 218 -9.48 12.05 8.25
N HIS A 219 -10.64 11.94 7.59
CA HIS A 219 -11.93 12.21 8.23
C HIS A 219 -12.28 11.21 9.32
N ASN A 220 -11.80 9.97 9.19
CA ASN A 220 -11.95 8.94 10.21
C ASN A 220 -10.59 8.23 10.35
N LEU A 221 -10.11 8.06 11.57
CA LEU A 221 -8.83 7.41 11.82
C LEU A 221 -9.07 6.05 12.44
N HIS A 222 -8.22 5.10 12.06
CA HIS A 222 -8.18 3.78 12.64
C HIS A 222 -6.91 3.59 13.46
N VAL A 223 -6.97 2.77 14.49
CA VAL A 223 -5.79 2.23 15.18
C VAL A 223 -5.72 0.75 14.82
N ARG A 224 -4.66 0.34 14.15
CA ARG A 224 -4.34 -1.09 13.97
C ARG A 224 -3.59 -1.56 15.20
N VAL A 225 -4.19 -2.49 15.93
CA VAL A 225 -3.69 -3.04 17.19
C VAL A 225 -3.20 -4.45 16.96
N ASP A 226 -1.95 -4.69 17.33
CA ASP A 226 -1.37 -6.03 17.36
C ASP A 226 -1.66 -6.67 18.73
N ILE A 227 -2.53 -7.68 18.74
CA ILE A 227 -2.83 -8.53 19.89
C ILE A 227 -1.91 -9.74 19.85
N ASP A 228 -1.19 -10.05 20.94
CA ASP A 228 -0.32 -11.22 20.99
C ASP A 228 -1.12 -12.53 20.83
N GLU A 229 -0.56 -13.51 20.13
CA GLU A 229 -1.19 -14.83 19.94
C GLU A 229 -1.57 -15.49 21.28
N ASN A 230 -0.77 -15.28 22.33
CA ASN A 230 -1.05 -15.83 23.66
C ASN A 230 -2.28 -15.20 24.34
N ASP A 231 -2.69 -14.01 23.91
CA ASP A 231 -3.86 -13.29 24.43
C ASP A 231 -5.05 -13.33 23.47
N ALA A 232 -4.85 -13.75 22.21
CA ALA A 232 -5.88 -13.77 21.17
C ALA A 232 -7.13 -14.58 21.57
N TRP A 233 -6.98 -15.65 22.36
CA TRP A 233 -8.09 -16.47 22.84
C TRP A 233 -9.02 -15.74 23.83
N ARG A 234 -8.54 -14.66 24.48
CA ARG A 234 -9.31 -13.86 25.44
C ARG A 234 -10.14 -12.76 24.76
N PHE A 235 -9.86 -12.48 23.49
CA PHE A 235 -10.52 -11.43 22.72
C PHE A 235 -12.00 -11.75 22.48
N ARG A 236 -12.88 -10.77 22.68
CA ARG A 236 -14.32 -10.91 22.43
C ARG A 236 -14.78 -9.85 21.43
N HIS A 237 -15.62 -10.26 20.48
CA HIS A 237 -16.26 -9.33 19.57
C HIS A 237 -17.13 -8.33 20.35
N GLY A 238 -16.92 -7.04 20.13
CA GLY A 238 -17.63 -5.96 20.82
C GLY A 238 -17.05 -5.57 22.18
N ALA A 239 -15.89 -6.13 22.59
CA ALA A 239 -15.18 -5.68 23.78
C ALA A 239 -14.89 -4.17 23.71
N ARG A 240 -15.01 -3.49 24.86
CA ARG A 240 -14.65 -2.08 24.95
C ARG A 240 -13.14 -1.96 24.85
N ALA A 241 -12.67 -0.98 24.10
CA ALA A 241 -11.24 -0.70 24.01
C ALA A 241 -10.98 0.79 24.29
N MET A 242 -9.81 1.07 24.86
CA MET A 242 -9.32 2.42 25.06
C MET A 242 -7.86 2.49 24.65
N ALA A 243 -7.52 3.54 23.91
CA ALA A 243 -6.15 3.80 23.47
C ALA A 243 -5.61 5.05 24.13
N ASN A 244 -4.35 4.98 24.54
CA ASN A 244 -3.59 6.09 25.05
C ASN A 244 -2.48 6.45 24.05
N LEU A 245 -2.21 7.73 23.88
CA LEU A 245 -1.10 8.17 23.05
C LEU A 245 0.22 7.76 23.68
N ARG A 246 1.12 7.12 22.91
CA ARG A 246 2.43 6.72 23.43
C ARG A 246 3.21 7.97 23.87
N GLY A 247 3.67 7.94 25.12
CA GLY A 247 4.37 9.07 25.76
C GLY A 247 3.47 10.07 26.50
N ASN A 248 2.14 9.99 26.36
CA ASN A 248 1.21 10.82 27.14
C ASN A 248 -0.07 10.05 27.54
N PRO A 249 -0.09 9.41 28.73
CA PRO A 249 -1.22 8.59 29.16
C PRO A 249 -2.49 9.41 29.50
N LYS A 250 -2.40 10.74 29.58
CA LYS A 250 -3.58 11.61 29.79
C LYS A 250 -4.40 11.76 28.50
N MET A 251 -3.75 11.60 27.36
CA MET A 251 -4.35 11.72 26.03
C MET A 251 -4.90 10.35 25.64
N ARG A 252 -6.18 10.12 25.95
CA ARG A 252 -6.84 8.84 25.76
C ARG A 252 -8.17 8.96 25.03
N VAL A 253 -8.52 7.95 24.25
CA VAL A 253 -9.74 7.92 23.45
C VAL A 253 -10.41 6.55 23.54
N ALA A 254 -11.74 6.55 23.62
CA ALA A 254 -12.52 5.32 23.53
C ALA A 254 -12.53 4.84 22.07
N LEU A 255 -12.31 3.54 21.89
CA LEU A 255 -12.20 2.90 20.59
C LEU A 255 -13.46 2.11 20.25
N GLN A 256 -13.87 2.14 18.98
CA GLN A 256 -14.97 1.34 18.46
C GLN A 256 -14.43 0.28 17.49
N LEU A 257 -14.73 -0.99 17.73
CA LEU A 257 -14.24 -2.08 16.87
C LEU A 257 -14.80 -1.90 15.45
N ALA A 258 -13.91 -1.73 14.48
CA ALA A 258 -14.30 -1.67 13.07
C ALA A 258 -14.37 -3.08 12.49
N TYR A 259 -13.23 -3.79 12.52
CA TYR A 259 -13.17 -5.21 12.13
C TYR A 259 -11.92 -5.88 12.73
N LEU A 260 -11.95 -7.20 12.75
CA LEU A 260 -10.84 -8.06 13.15
C LEU A 260 -10.32 -8.78 11.90
N GLU A 261 -9.00 -8.89 11.75
CA GLU A 261 -8.41 -9.75 10.73
C GLU A 261 -8.29 -11.18 11.28
N PRO A 262 -9.06 -12.16 10.77
CA PRO A 262 -9.10 -13.52 11.34
C PRO A 262 -7.89 -14.37 10.90
N TYR A 263 -6.72 -13.75 10.75
CA TYR A 263 -5.49 -14.39 10.33
C TYR A 263 -4.32 -13.89 11.18
N VAL A 264 -3.68 -14.82 11.90
CA VAL A 264 -2.55 -14.53 12.77
C VAL A 264 -1.28 -14.43 11.95
N VAL A 265 -0.63 -13.27 11.95
CA VAL A 265 0.59 -12.97 11.17
C VAL A 265 1.83 -12.95 12.07
N PRO A 266 3.03 -13.27 11.56
CA PRO A 266 4.27 -13.02 12.29
C PRO A 266 4.38 -11.53 12.63
N LYS A 267 4.76 -11.21 13.87
CA LYS A 267 4.91 -9.82 14.32
C LYS A 267 6.03 -9.17 13.51
N LYS A 268 5.70 -8.12 12.78
CA LYS A 268 6.67 -7.21 12.16
C LYS A 268 6.64 -5.92 12.94
N SER A 269 7.77 -5.19 12.98
CA SER A 269 7.73 -3.86 13.55
C SER A 269 6.71 -3.00 12.80
N LEU A 270 5.77 -2.40 13.53
CA LEU A 270 4.80 -1.46 12.96
C LEU A 270 5.47 -0.22 12.35
N THR A 271 6.73 0.06 12.71
CA THR A 271 7.53 1.18 12.16
C THR A 271 8.28 0.85 10.87
N GLY A 272 8.14 -0.37 10.33
CA GLY A 272 8.64 -0.73 9.01
C GLY A 272 10.11 -1.18 8.91
N ASP A 273 10.97 -0.85 9.90
CA ASP A 273 12.44 -0.89 9.69
C ASP A 273 13.24 -1.92 10.52
N SER A 274 12.64 -2.98 11.08
CA SER A 274 13.45 -3.98 11.79
C SER A 274 13.19 -5.43 11.35
N THR A 275 14.26 -6.04 10.83
CA THR A 275 14.45 -7.45 10.48
C THR A 275 14.71 -8.34 11.70
N GLU A 276 14.52 -7.83 12.91
CA GLU A 276 14.60 -8.65 14.11
C GLU A 276 13.51 -9.72 14.04
N ARG A 277 13.95 -10.98 13.98
CA ARG A 277 13.06 -12.15 14.00
C ARG A 277 12.52 -12.27 15.42
N VAL A 278 11.41 -11.60 15.69
CA VAL A 278 10.64 -11.87 16.88
C VAL A 278 9.75 -13.06 16.54
N ASP A 279 9.97 -14.21 17.18
CA ASP A 279 9.16 -15.44 17.04
C ASP A 279 7.75 -15.29 17.67
N THR A 280 7.25 -14.07 17.80
CA THR A 280 5.89 -13.78 18.25
C THR A 280 4.97 -13.61 17.05
N ARG A 281 3.76 -14.14 17.15
CA ARG A 281 2.71 -13.92 16.16
C ARG A 281 1.62 -13.04 16.78
N VAL A 282 0.90 -12.31 15.94
CA VAL A 282 -0.11 -11.35 16.38
C VAL A 282 -1.40 -11.47 15.58
N LEU A 283 -2.52 -11.28 16.27
CA LEU A 283 -3.85 -11.09 15.71
C LEU A 283 -4.09 -9.58 15.58
N GLN A 284 -4.45 -9.11 14.38
CA GLN A 284 -4.63 -7.68 14.14
C GLN A 284 -6.11 -7.27 14.27
N ALA A 285 -6.37 -6.32 15.16
CA ALA A 285 -7.69 -5.71 15.33
C ALA A 285 -7.65 -4.25 14.92
N LEU A 286 -8.63 -3.80 14.14
CA LEU A 286 -8.76 -2.39 13.76
C LEU A 286 -9.90 -1.75 14.53
N TYR A 287 -9.57 -0.65 15.17
CA TYR A 287 -10.53 0.19 15.88
C TYR A 287 -10.63 1.55 15.23
N SER A 288 -11.83 2.10 15.15
CA SER A 288 -12.08 3.47 14.71
C SER A 288 -12.17 4.42 15.90
N PHE A 289 -11.75 5.67 15.68
CA PHE A 289 -11.92 6.77 16.61
C PHE A 289 -12.05 8.10 15.87
N ASP A 290 -12.75 9.03 16.50
CA ASP A 290 -12.92 10.38 15.97
C ASP A 290 -11.64 11.21 16.21
N PRO A 291 -11.01 11.75 15.15
CA PRO A 291 -9.83 12.61 15.27
C PRO A 291 -10.07 13.87 16.12
N ALA A 292 -11.32 14.33 16.25
CA ALA A 292 -11.66 15.49 17.08
C ALA A 292 -11.50 15.21 18.59
N GLN A 293 -11.63 13.95 19.03
CA GLN A 293 -11.48 13.57 20.44
C GLN A 293 -10.02 13.44 20.85
N LEU A 294 -9.15 13.10 19.89
CA LEU A 294 -7.73 12.92 20.11
C LEU A 294 -6.96 13.31 18.84
N PRO A 295 -6.19 14.41 18.85
CA PRO A 295 -5.40 14.84 17.72
C PRO A 295 -4.14 13.97 17.58
N ALA A 296 -4.32 12.76 17.08
CA ALA A 296 -3.23 11.84 16.76
C ALA A 296 -2.86 11.94 15.27
N TYR A 297 -1.57 11.79 14.97
CA TYR A 297 -1.08 11.78 13.60
C TYR A 297 -1.06 10.36 13.03
N VAL A 298 -1.28 10.23 11.73
CA VAL A 298 -1.08 8.95 11.03
C VAL A 298 0.37 8.50 11.18
N GLY A 299 0.58 7.23 11.51
CA GLY A 299 1.88 6.64 11.84
C GLY A 299 2.26 6.76 13.31
N GLN A 300 1.50 7.49 14.13
CA GLN A 300 1.77 7.60 15.56
C GLN A 300 1.41 6.31 16.30
N GLN A 301 2.23 5.96 17.30
CA GLN A 301 1.99 4.78 18.12
C GLN A 301 1.06 5.08 19.29
N MET A 302 0.24 4.10 19.63
CA MET A 302 -0.68 4.13 20.76
C MET A 302 -0.55 2.85 21.57
N ASP A 303 -0.78 2.96 22.87
CA ASP A 303 -0.90 1.80 23.75
C ASP A 303 -2.39 1.53 23.93
N VAL A 304 -2.83 0.35 23.49
CA VAL A 304 -4.25 -0.02 23.45
C VAL A 304 -4.55 -1.07 24.49
N TYR A 305 -5.63 -0.84 25.24
CA TYR A 305 -6.16 -1.73 26.24
C TYR A 305 -7.55 -2.17 25.79
N ILE A 306 -7.73 -3.48 25.63
CA ILE A 306 -9.00 -4.10 25.25
C ILE A 306 -9.53 -4.83 26.47
N GLU A 307 -10.79 -4.60 26.81
CA GLU A 307 -11.46 -5.29 27.92
C GLU A 307 -11.49 -6.80 27.65
N ALA A 308 -10.99 -7.57 28.62
CA ALA A 308 -11.03 -9.03 28.58
C ALA A 308 -12.08 -9.52 29.57
N GLY A 309 -12.74 -10.63 29.25
CA GLY A 309 -13.59 -11.30 30.24
C GLY A 309 -12.73 -11.80 31.42
N GLU A 310 -13.29 -11.77 32.63
CA GLU A 310 -12.62 -12.35 33.80
C GLU A 310 -12.30 -13.82 33.55
N VAL A 311 -11.03 -14.18 33.72
CA VAL A 311 -10.59 -15.57 33.72
C VAL A 311 -10.96 -16.12 35.09
N THR A 312 -12.14 -16.71 35.21
CA THR A 312 -12.45 -17.54 36.37
C THR A 312 -11.63 -18.83 36.25
N PRO A 313 -10.77 -19.17 37.24
CA PRO A 313 -9.93 -20.36 37.19
C PRO A 313 -10.74 -21.66 37.19
#